data_AF-W0EBR9-F1
#
_entry.id   AF-W0EBR9-F1
#
_cell.length_a   1.000
_cell.length_b   1.000
_cell.length_c   1.000
_cell.angle_alpha   90.00
_cell.angle_beta   90.00
_cell.angle_gamma   90.00
#
_symmetry.space_group_name_H-M   'P 1'
#
loop_
_entity.id
_entity.type
_entity.pdbx_description
1 polymer ?
#
loop_
_entity_poly.entity_id
_entity_poly.type
_entity_poly.pdbx_seq_one_letter_code
_entity_poly.pdbx_strand_id
1 'polypeptide(L)'
;MKNLWIKYSYLFTISFFILGIFNIIFAWIGFFCLIMPFVFIIKDKEKTWCKSYCPRSNLFNRVFAKIGLKRSAPKWLVNGIGKRIMLTYFLLNFTMISLSTLMVFLDKRDPVEKVKFLIAFQLPWNIPNLLDVGIMPDWVVHLGFRVYSMMFTTIIIGLLIGFFYKARTWCSICPMGTLSSMALRKQNHSVNLEKGA
;
A
#
# COMPACT_ATOMS: atom_id res chain seq x y z
N MET A 1 18.79 13.66 13.10
CA MET A 1 18.10 13.53 11.79
C MET A 1 16.98 12.47 11.75
N LYS A 2 17.17 11.24 12.28
CA LYS A 2 16.14 10.17 12.26
C LYS A 2 14.77 10.59 12.81
N ASN A 3 14.74 11.37 13.90
CA ASN A 3 13.48 11.84 14.52
C ASN A 3 12.69 12.84 13.64
N LEU A 4 13.35 13.65 12.81
CA LEU A 4 12.65 14.56 11.89
C LEU A 4 11.97 13.80 10.76
N TRP A 5 12.68 12.84 10.15
CA TRP A 5 12.12 12.02 9.07
C TRP A 5 10.90 11.21 9.53
N ILE A 6 10.97 10.63 10.73
CA ILE A 6 9.82 9.97 11.37
C ILE A 6 8.71 10.99 11.68
N LYS A 7 9.03 12.23 12.03
CA LYS A 7 8.03 13.27 12.32
C LYS A 7 7.30 13.76 11.07
N TYR A 8 7.95 13.78 9.91
CA TYR A 8 7.41 14.32 8.65
C TYR A 8 6.99 13.26 7.62
N SER A 9 7.20 11.96 7.84
CA SER A 9 6.87 10.95 6.83
C SER A 9 5.39 10.94 6.42
N TYR A 10 4.45 11.39 7.28
CA TYR A 10 3.04 11.51 6.91
C TYR A 10 2.78 12.47 5.74
N LEU A 11 3.61 13.51 5.56
CA LEU A 11 3.52 14.44 4.43
C LEU A 11 3.74 13.73 3.09
N PHE A 12 4.55 12.67 3.08
CA PHE A 12 4.78 11.90 1.86
C PHE A 12 3.48 11.25 1.36
N THR A 13 2.67 10.69 2.26
CA THR A 13 1.38 10.12 1.88
C THR A 13 0.41 11.20 1.42
N ILE A 14 0.30 12.32 2.13
CA ILE A 14 -0.60 13.42 1.74
C ILE A 14 -0.19 13.98 0.37
N SER A 15 1.09 14.28 0.19
CA SER A 15 1.65 14.77 -1.06
C SER A 15 1.37 13.80 -2.20
N PHE A 16 1.62 12.50 -2.02
CA PHE A 16 1.31 11.48 -3.03
C PHE A 16 -0.15 11.50 -3.50
N PHE A 17 -1.12 11.63 -2.59
CA PHE A 17 -2.54 11.69 -2.99
C PHE A 17 -2.89 12.98 -3.71
N ILE A 18 -2.36 14.11 -3.26
CA ILE A 18 -2.56 15.41 -3.90
C ILE A 18 -1.97 15.36 -5.32
N LEU A 19 -0.71 14.95 -5.48
CA LEU A 19 -0.07 14.83 -6.79
C LEU A 19 -0.80 13.84 -7.70
N GLY A 20 -1.28 12.72 -7.17
CA GLY A 20 -2.04 11.73 -7.96
C GLY A 20 -3.41 12.22 -8.44
N ILE A 21 -4.00 13.23 -7.79
CA ILE A 21 -5.22 13.92 -8.28
C ILE A 21 -4.88 14.88 -9.43
N PHE A 22 -3.69 15.50 -9.40
CA PHE A 22 -3.26 16.43 -10.46
C PHE A 22 -2.64 15.72 -11.67
N ASN A 23 -1.91 14.63 -11.46
CA ASN A 23 -1.28 13.85 -12.53
C ASN A 23 -1.02 12.40 -12.09
N ILE A 24 -1.52 11.45 -12.88
CA ILE A 24 -1.43 10.02 -12.59
C ILE A 24 -0.01 9.44 -12.71
N ILE A 25 0.90 10.08 -13.45
CA ILE A 25 2.30 9.63 -13.58
C ILE A 25 3.00 9.55 -12.22
N PHE A 26 2.68 10.45 -11.29
CA PHE A 26 3.26 10.40 -9.95
C PHE A 26 2.83 9.17 -9.13
N ALA A 27 1.80 8.42 -9.57
CA ALA A 27 1.40 7.16 -8.94
C ALA A 27 2.51 6.09 -8.99
N TRP A 28 3.47 6.22 -9.90
CA TRP A 28 4.66 5.36 -9.96
C TRP A 28 5.53 5.43 -8.71
N ILE A 29 5.53 6.57 -8.01
CA ILE A 29 6.20 6.70 -6.70
C ILE A 29 5.60 5.72 -5.68
N GLY A 30 4.35 5.29 -5.87
CA GLY A 30 3.70 4.26 -5.06
C GLY A 30 4.45 2.93 -5.05
N PHE A 31 5.11 2.55 -6.15
CA PHE A 31 5.94 1.34 -6.20
C PHE A 31 7.10 1.40 -5.23
N PHE A 32 7.74 2.56 -5.10
CA PHE A 32 8.81 2.75 -4.13
C PHE A 32 8.31 2.45 -2.70
N CYS A 33 7.10 2.89 -2.36
CA CYS A 33 6.49 2.60 -1.06
C CYS A 33 6.18 1.10 -0.86
N LEU A 34 5.92 0.35 -1.93
CA LEU A 34 5.67 -1.10 -1.88
C LEU A 34 6.98 -1.91 -1.79
N ILE A 35 8.07 -1.43 -2.40
CA ILE A 35 9.38 -2.09 -2.44
C ILE A 35 10.17 -1.88 -1.13
N MET A 36 10.12 -0.66 -0.56
CA MET A 36 10.87 -0.30 0.65
C MET A 36 10.71 -1.25 1.84
N PRO A 37 9.51 -1.77 2.19
CA PRO A 37 9.37 -2.77 3.25
C PRO A 37 10.26 -4.01 3.05
N PHE A 38 10.44 -4.47 1.82
CA PHE A 38 11.25 -5.65 1.51
C PHE A 38 12.75 -5.37 1.60
N VAL A 39 13.19 -4.20 1.11
CA VAL A 39 14.59 -3.77 1.21
C VAL A 39 15.05 -3.71 2.67
N PHE A 40 14.22 -3.13 3.56
CA PHE A 40 14.53 -3.03 4.98
C PHE A 40 14.55 -4.38 5.70
N ILE A 41 13.76 -5.36 5.27
CA ILE A 41 13.77 -6.70 5.86
C ILE A 41 15.05 -7.44 5.53
N ILE A 42 15.51 -7.32 4.29
CA ILE A 42 16.77 -7.94 3.85
C ILE A 42 17.94 -7.36 4.65
N LYS A 43 17.94 -6.04 4.90
CA LYS A 43 19.03 -5.34 5.57
C LYS A 43 19.01 -5.45 7.10
N ASP A 44 17.86 -5.16 7.73
CA ASP A 44 17.78 -5.03 9.19
C ASP A 44 17.29 -6.31 9.89
N LYS A 45 16.81 -7.32 9.14
CA LYS A 45 16.16 -8.54 9.66
C LYS A 45 15.03 -8.24 10.66
N GLU A 46 14.45 -7.05 10.54
CA GLU A 46 13.42 -6.53 11.43
C GLU A 46 12.37 -5.76 10.63
N LYS A 47 11.20 -5.57 11.25
CA LYS A 47 10.08 -4.81 10.64
C LYS A 47 10.29 -3.29 10.76
N THR A 48 11.51 -2.78 10.54
CA THR A 48 11.89 -1.37 10.75
C THR A 48 11.00 -0.42 9.95
N TRP A 49 10.69 -0.77 8.70
CA TRP A 49 9.81 0.02 7.84
C TRP A 49 8.41 0.19 8.44
N CYS A 50 7.78 -0.91 8.84
CA CYS A 50 6.44 -0.88 9.41
C CYS A 50 6.39 -0.25 10.82
N LYS A 51 7.47 -0.38 11.62
CA LYS A 51 7.57 0.16 12.98
C LYS A 51 7.80 1.68 13.00
N SER A 52 8.75 2.18 12.19
CA SER A 52 9.25 3.56 12.31
C SER A 52 9.10 4.42 11.05
N TYR A 53 9.15 3.86 9.84
CA TYR A 53 9.27 4.66 8.62
C TYR A 53 7.99 4.75 7.78
N CYS A 54 7.02 3.86 7.98
CA CYS A 54 5.82 3.79 7.15
C CYS A 54 5.04 5.12 7.20
N PRO A 55 4.99 5.87 6.08
CA PRO A 55 4.43 7.23 6.05
C PRO A 55 2.93 7.22 6.35
N ARG A 56 2.24 6.16 5.92
CA ARG A 56 0.82 5.95 6.15
C ARG A 56 0.47 5.61 7.60
N SER A 57 1.27 4.75 8.26
CA SER A 57 1.08 4.42 9.68
C SER A 57 1.20 5.67 10.56
N ASN A 58 2.16 6.53 10.22
CA ASN A 58 2.36 7.81 10.87
C ASN A 58 1.16 8.77 10.67
N LEU A 59 0.64 8.83 9.43
CA LEU A 59 -0.59 9.59 9.13
C LEU A 59 -1.76 9.14 10.01
N PHE A 60 -2.03 7.84 10.07
CA PHE A 60 -3.13 7.30 10.86
C PHE A 60 -2.95 7.53 12.35
N ASN A 61 -1.74 7.35 12.90
CA ASN A 61 -1.48 7.66 14.31
C ASN A 61 -1.79 9.12 14.65
N ARG A 62 -1.51 10.08 13.76
CA ARG A 62 -1.83 11.50 14.03
C ARG A 62 -3.29 11.83 13.86
N VAL A 63 -3.92 11.36 12.78
CA VAL A 63 -5.35 11.61 12.52
C VAL A 63 -6.20 11.03 13.66
N PHE A 64 -5.91 9.78 14.05
CA PHE A 64 -6.71 9.09 15.06
C PHE A 64 -6.25 9.34 16.51
N ALA A 65 -5.08 9.94 16.74
CA ALA A 65 -4.74 10.44 18.08
C ALA A 65 -5.72 11.54 18.53
N LYS A 66 -6.28 12.32 17.60
CA LYS A 66 -7.25 13.38 17.90
C LYS A 66 -8.71 12.94 17.78
N ILE A 67 -9.02 12.01 16.87
CA ILE A 67 -10.41 11.71 16.45
C ILE A 67 -10.84 10.26 16.78
N GLY A 68 -9.91 9.34 17.03
CA GLY A 68 -10.20 7.90 17.03
C GLY A 68 -10.91 7.41 18.30
N LEU A 69 -11.94 6.56 18.12
CA LEU A 69 -12.50 5.79 19.22
C LEU A 69 -11.44 4.78 19.69
N LYS A 70 -10.97 4.92 20.94
CA LYS A 70 -9.90 4.09 21.53
C LYS A 70 -10.29 2.63 21.80
N ARG A 71 -11.29 2.09 21.09
CA ARG A 71 -11.76 0.71 21.24
C ARG A 71 -10.69 -0.28 20.77
N SER A 72 -10.54 -1.38 21.52
CA SER A 72 -9.70 -2.50 21.14
C SER A 72 -10.28 -3.22 19.94
N ALA A 73 -9.43 -3.54 18.96
CA ALA A 73 -9.85 -4.30 17.78
C ALA A 73 -10.31 -5.71 18.17
N PRO A 74 -11.37 -6.25 17.52
CA PRO A 74 -11.85 -7.59 17.79
C PRO A 74 -10.79 -8.62 17.40
N LYS A 75 -10.71 -9.71 18.19
CA LYS A 75 -9.68 -10.75 18.02
C LYS A 75 -9.72 -11.36 16.62
N TRP A 76 -10.89 -11.52 15.98
CA TRP A 76 -11.02 -12.08 14.63
C TRP A 76 -10.30 -11.25 13.55
N LEU A 77 -10.35 -9.93 13.66
CA LEU A 77 -9.75 -9.02 12.70
C LEU A 77 -8.21 -9.02 12.80
N VAL A 78 -7.68 -9.09 14.02
CA VAL A 78 -6.22 -9.16 14.28
C VAL A 78 -5.68 -10.59 14.21
N ASN A 79 -6.57 -11.59 14.32
CA ASN A 79 -6.26 -13.01 14.13
C ASN A 79 -5.92 -13.30 12.66
N GLY A 80 -5.37 -14.49 12.45
CA GLY A 80 -4.89 -14.95 11.14
C GLY A 80 -5.91 -14.82 9.99
N ILE A 81 -7.22 -14.78 10.27
CA ILE A 81 -8.27 -14.66 9.25
C ILE A 81 -8.26 -13.28 8.59
N GLY A 82 -8.35 -12.19 9.37
CA GLY A 82 -8.33 -10.82 8.81
C GLY A 82 -7.05 -10.53 8.03
N LYS A 83 -5.90 -11.01 8.54
CA LYS A 83 -4.62 -10.93 7.84
C LYS A 83 -4.61 -11.69 6.51
N ARG A 84 -5.16 -12.91 6.48
CA ARG A 84 -5.26 -13.72 5.26
C ARG A 84 -6.18 -13.08 4.22
N ILE A 85 -7.36 -12.61 4.63
CA ILE A 85 -8.30 -11.93 3.71
C ILE A 85 -7.63 -10.72 3.06
N MET A 86 -7.00 -9.86 3.88
CA MET A 86 -6.34 -8.66 3.38
C MET A 86 -5.14 -8.99 2.49
N LEU A 87 -4.38 -10.03 2.82
CA LEU A 87 -3.27 -10.52 2.00
C LEU A 87 -3.75 -11.06 0.66
N THR A 88 -4.80 -11.89 0.65
CA THR A 88 -5.40 -12.44 -0.57
C THR A 88 -5.94 -11.31 -1.46
N TYR A 89 -6.61 -10.32 -0.88
CA TYR A 89 -7.06 -9.13 -1.61
C TYR A 89 -5.89 -8.39 -2.26
N PHE A 90 -4.79 -8.18 -1.51
CA PHE A 90 -3.59 -7.52 -2.03
C PHE A 90 -2.95 -8.30 -3.18
N LEU A 91 -2.78 -9.61 -3.02
CA LEU A 91 -2.18 -10.47 -4.04
C LEU A 91 -3.05 -10.53 -5.30
N LEU A 92 -4.37 -10.68 -5.14
CA LEU A 92 -5.30 -10.68 -6.27
C LEU A 92 -5.25 -9.35 -7.04
N ASN A 93 -5.24 -8.22 -6.34
CA ASN A 93 -5.06 -6.91 -6.99
C ASN A 93 -3.72 -6.83 -7.72
N PHE A 94 -2.61 -7.22 -7.07
CA PHE A 94 -1.29 -7.17 -7.68
C PHE A 94 -1.21 -8.04 -8.95
N THR A 95 -1.72 -9.29 -8.89
CA THR A 95 -1.79 -10.18 -10.05
C THR A 95 -2.66 -9.61 -11.16
N MET A 96 -3.82 -9.04 -10.83
CA MET A 96 -4.69 -8.39 -11.82
C MET A 96 -4.00 -7.20 -12.51
N ILE A 97 -3.27 -6.38 -11.74
CA ILE A 97 -2.49 -5.26 -12.27
C ILE A 97 -1.41 -5.77 -13.22
N SER A 98 -0.56 -6.71 -12.77
CA SER A 98 0.50 -7.29 -13.59
C SER A 98 -0.04 -7.93 -14.88
N LEU A 99 -1.12 -8.70 -14.82
CA LEU A 99 -1.74 -9.31 -16.00
C LEU A 99 -2.34 -8.25 -16.94
N SER A 100 -3.01 -7.23 -16.39
CA SER A 100 -3.58 -6.15 -17.21
C SER A 100 -2.51 -5.32 -17.91
N THR A 101 -1.41 -5.00 -17.22
CA THR A 101 -0.27 -4.29 -17.82
C THR A 101 0.42 -5.15 -18.89
N LEU A 102 0.54 -6.46 -18.67
CA LEU A 102 1.07 -7.38 -19.68
C LEU A 102 0.16 -7.46 -20.92
N MET A 103 -1.16 -7.47 -20.74
CA MET A 103 -2.11 -7.49 -21.86
C MET A 103 -2.11 -6.19 -22.67
N VAL A 104 -1.94 -5.04 -22.02
CA VAL A 104 -1.79 -3.74 -22.69
C VAL A 104 -0.45 -3.68 -23.44
N PHE A 105 0.63 -4.23 -22.85
CA PHE A 105 1.92 -4.31 -23.53
C PHE A 105 1.90 -5.24 -24.75
N LEU A 106 1.09 -6.30 -24.72
CA LEU A 106 0.88 -7.23 -25.83
C LEU A 106 -0.19 -6.73 -26.83
N ASP A 107 -0.63 -5.48 -26.71
CA ASP A 107 -1.60 -4.81 -27.57
C ASP A 107 -2.97 -5.54 -27.70
N LYS A 108 -3.34 -6.33 -26.68
CA LYS A 108 -4.60 -7.12 -26.69
C LYS A 108 -5.78 -6.40 -26.04
N ARG A 109 -5.58 -5.22 -25.43
CA ARG A 109 -6.57 -4.52 -24.60
C ARG A 109 -6.31 -3.01 -24.56
N ASP A 110 -7.37 -2.22 -24.74
CA ASP A 110 -7.34 -0.77 -24.57
C ASP A 110 -7.03 -0.36 -23.11
N PRO A 111 -6.30 0.77 -22.90
CA PRO A 111 -5.97 1.27 -21.58
C PRO A 111 -7.22 1.72 -20.80
N VAL A 112 -7.40 1.18 -19.59
CA VAL A 112 -8.47 1.65 -18.68
C VAL A 112 -8.02 2.94 -17.97
N GLU A 113 -8.60 4.07 -18.35
CA GLU A 113 -8.35 5.41 -17.77
C GLU A 113 -9.29 5.76 -16.59
N LYS A 114 -9.80 4.76 -15.87
CA LYS A 114 -10.79 4.97 -14.80
C LYS A 114 -10.34 4.38 -13.48
N VAL A 115 -10.47 5.14 -12.40
CA VAL A 115 -10.20 4.69 -11.03
C VAL A 115 -11.34 3.79 -10.54
N LYS A 116 -11.01 2.53 -10.23
CA LYS A 116 -11.97 1.53 -9.72
C LYS A 116 -11.76 1.24 -8.24
N PHE A 117 -12.67 1.69 -7.38
CA PHE A 117 -12.65 1.41 -5.95
C PHE A 117 -12.98 -0.07 -5.69
N LEU A 118 -12.15 -0.75 -4.88
CA LEU A 118 -12.34 -2.12 -4.40
C LEU A 118 -12.63 -3.13 -5.54
N ILE A 119 -12.10 -2.90 -6.75
CA ILE A 119 -12.35 -3.69 -7.97
C ILE A 119 -13.75 -3.46 -8.61
N ALA A 120 -14.78 -3.10 -7.84
CA ALA A 120 -16.18 -3.07 -8.31
C ALA A 120 -16.82 -1.68 -8.49
N PHE A 121 -16.45 -0.68 -7.68
CA PHE A 121 -17.12 0.63 -7.71
C PHE A 121 -16.32 1.61 -8.58
N GLN A 122 -16.81 1.89 -9.79
CA GLN A 122 -16.22 2.92 -10.66
C GLN A 122 -16.56 4.29 -10.06
N LEU A 123 -15.56 5.06 -9.63
CA LEU A 123 -15.83 6.46 -9.30
C LEU A 123 -15.99 7.22 -10.63
N PRO A 124 -17.06 8.03 -10.79
CA PRO A 124 -17.29 8.82 -12.00
C PRO A 124 -16.36 10.03 -12.12
N TRP A 125 -15.33 10.12 -11.27
CA TRP A 125 -14.37 11.21 -11.30
C TRP A 125 -13.32 10.94 -12.39
N ASN A 126 -13.49 11.61 -13.54
CA ASN A 126 -12.42 11.72 -14.53
C ASN A 126 -11.31 12.55 -13.89
N ILE A 127 -10.16 11.91 -13.64
CA ILE A 127 -8.95 12.64 -13.28
C ILE A 127 -8.47 13.27 -14.59
N PRO A 128 -8.42 14.62 -14.69
CA PRO A 128 -7.86 15.24 -15.87
C PRO A 128 -6.39 14.82 -15.96
N ASN A 129 -6.03 14.11 -17.02
CA ASN A 129 -4.63 13.91 -17.40
C ASN A 129 -4.09 15.25 -17.91
N LEU A 130 -3.80 16.18 -16.98
CA LEU A 130 -3.46 17.58 -17.30
C LEU A 130 -2.04 17.74 -17.90
N LEU A 131 -1.35 16.63 -18.16
CA LEU A 131 0.01 16.58 -18.65
C LEU A 131 0.06 15.59 -19.82
N ASP A 132 -0.46 16.03 -20.97
CA ASP A 132 -0.14 15.51 -22.31
C ASP A 132 1.32 15.85 -22.68
N VAL A 133 2.26 15.54 -21.79
CA VAL A 133 3.68 15.57 -22.12
C VAL A 133 3.97 14.36 -22.99
N GLY A 134 3.85 14.59 -24.30
CA GLY A 134 4.34 13.79 -25.41
C GLY A 134 4.67 12.32 -25.14
N ILE A 135 3.90 11.43 -25.78
CA ILE A 135 4.32 10.05 -26.09
C ILE A 135 4.68 9.22 -24.84
N MET A 136 3.86 9.27 -23.80
CA MET A 136 3.95 8.27 -22.73
C MET A 136 3.28 6.98 -23.19
N PRO A 137 3.90 5.80 -23.01
CA PRO A 137 3.29 4.53 -23.39
C PRO A 137 1.99 4.26 -22.61
N ASP A 138 0.97 3.74 -23.28
CA ASP A 138 -0.36 3.47 -22.70
C ASP A 138 -0.32 2.57 -21.45
N TRP A 139 0.66 1.66 -21.38
CA TRP A 139 0.86 0.79 -20.23
C TRP A 139 1.27 1.56 -18.96
N VAL A 140 1.98 2.69 -19.11
CA VAL A 140 2.45 3.53 -17.99
C VAL A 140 1.29 4.25 -17.33
N VAL A 141 0.38 4.79 -18.15
CA VAL A 141 -0.85 5.45 -17.71
C VAL A 141 -1.77 4.43 -17.05
N HIS A 142 -1.98 3.28 -17.69
CA HIS A 142 -2.80 2.20 -17.14
C HIS A 142 -2.27 1.73 -15.77
N LEU A 143 -0.96 1.54 -15.65
CA LEU A 143 -0.34 1.10 -14.41
C LEU A 143 -0.51 2.15 -13.29
N GLY A 144 -0.34 3.44 -13.62
CA GLY A 144 -0.53 4.53 -12.69
C GLY A 144 -1.94 4.54 -12.08
N PHE A 145 -2.97 4.47 -12.92
CA PHE A 145 -4.39 4.41 -12.49
C PHE A 145 -4.67 3.24 -11.55
N ARG A 146 -4.10 2.06 -11.87
CA ARG A 146 -4.27 0.86 -11.07
C ARG A 146 -3.62 0.96 -9.69
N VAL A 147 -2.36 1.41 -9.64
CA VAL A 147 -1.61 1.57 -8.39
C VAL A 147 -2.25 2.64 -7.51
N TYR A 148 -2.62 3.77 -8.11
CA TYR A 148 -3.31 4.84 -7.41
C TYR A 148 -4.62 4.35 -6.77
N SER A 149 -5.45 3.63 -7.53
CA SER A 149 -6.70 3.07 -7.02
C SER A 149 -6.48 2.10 -5.84
N MET A 150 -5.47 1.24 -5.95
CA MET A 150 -5.12 0.31 -4.88
C MET A 150 -4.68 1.05 -3.60
N MET A 151 -3.86 2.09 -3.73
CA MET A 151 -3.45 2.88 -2.57
C MET A 151 -4.62 3.67 -1.97
N PHE A 152 -5.47 4.26 -2.82
CA PHE A 152 -6.65 5.02 -2.40
C PHE A 152 -7.65 4.16 -1.63
N THR A 153 -8.02 3.00 -2.19
CA THR A 153 -8.93 2.03 -1.56
C THR A 153 -8.41 1.59 -0.20
N THR A 154 -7.14 1.19 -0.15
CA THR A 154 -6.56 0.75 1.10
C THR A 154 -6.58 1.89 2.12
N ILE A 155 -6.25 3.15 1.76
CA ILE A 155 -6.32 4.29 2.69
C ILE A 155 -7.71 4.49 3.23
N ILE A 156 -8.75 4.47 2.40
CA ILE A 156 -10.13 4.63 2.85
C ILE A 156 -10.49 3.55 3.87
N ILE A 157 -10.18 2.28 3.58
CA ILE A 157 -10.45 1.18 4.52
C ILE A 157 -9.64 1.38 5.82
N GLY A 158 -8.38 1.81 5.71
CA GLY A 158 -7.54 2.10 6.87
C GLY A 158 -8.04 3.28 7.70
N LEU A 159 -8.65 4.28 7.05
CA LEU A 159 -9.25 5.43 7.70
C LEU A 159 -10.53 5.01 8.42
N LEU A 160 -11.38 4.20 7.79
CA LEU A 160 -12.56 3.60 8.42
C LEU A 160 -12.17 2.75 9.64
N ILE A 161 -11.23 1.82 9.49
CA ILE A 161 -10.79 0.95 10.59
C ILE A 161 -10.12 1.76 11.71
N GLY A 162 -9.32 2.77 11.36
CA GLY A 162 -8.68 3.65 12.34
C GLY A 162 -9.64 4.60 13.05
N PHE A 163 -10.79 4.91 12.45
CA PHE A 163 -11.84 5.70 13.10
C PHE A 163 -12.55 4.89 14.19
N PHE A 164 -12.90 3.62 13.89
CA PHE A 164 -13.58 2.74 14.82
C PHE A 164 -12.67 2.09 15.88
N TYR A 165 -11.39 1.87 15.56
CA TYR A 165 -10.44 1.15 16.41
C TYR A 165 -9.14 1.95 16.59
N LYS A 166 -8.23 1.44 17.44
CA LYS A 166 -6.88 2.03 17.60
C LYS A 166 -6.18 2.24 16.24
N ALA A 167 -5.49 3.37 16.08
CA ALA A 167 -4.77 3.75 14.85
C ALA A 167 -3.83 2.68 14.29
N ARG A 168 -3.22 1.88 15.18
CA ARG A 168 -2.27 0.82 14.82
C ARG A 168 -2.94 -0.50 14.39
N THR A 169 -4.26 -0.63 14.54
CA THR A 169 -5.03 -1.82 14.13
C THR A 169 -4.82 -2.13 12.65
N TRP A 170 -4.88 -1.10 11.80
CA TRP A 170 -4.62 -1.24 10.36
C TRP A 170 -3.23 -1.82 10.09
N CYS A 171 -2.20 -1.35 10.81
CA CYS A 171 -0.83 -1.82 10.63
C CYS A 171 -0.66 -3.31 10.97
N SER A 172 -1.47 -3.83 11.90
CA SER A 172 -1.47 -5.25 12.28
C SER A 172 -2.09 -6.16 11.22
N ILE A 173 -2.96 -5.63 10.36
CA ILE A 173 -3.69 -6.37 9.31
C ILE A 173 -3.13 -6.05 7.92
N CYS A 174 -2.30 -5.02 7.82
CA CYS A 174 -1.68 -4.56 6.59
C CYS A 174 -1.03 -5.73 5.83
N PRO A 175 -1.31 -5.87 4.52
CA PRO A 175 -0.77 -6.95 3.72
C PRO A 175 0.76 -6.91 3.71
N MET A 176 1.35 -5.71 3.66
CA MET A 176 2.80 -5.54 3.76
C MET A 176 3.34 -6.00 5.11
N GLY A 177 2.73 -5.63 6.23
CA GLY A 177 3.17 -6.09 7.55
C GLY A 177 3.10 -7.62 7.70
N THR A 178 2.10 -8.25 7.06
CA THR A 178 1.93 -9.70 7.01
C THR A 178 3.00 -10.36 6.14
N LEU A 179 3.22 -9.88 4.91
CA LEU A 179 4.29 -10.33 4.02
C LEU A 179 5.66 -10.20 4.68
N SER A 180 5.90 -9.06 5.34
CA SER A 180 7.14 -8.83 6.08
C SER A 180 7.35 -9.84 7.20
N SER A 181 6.28 -10.21 7.91
CA SER A 181 6.35 -11.21 8.97
C SER A 181 6.61 -12.62 8.45
N MET A 182 6.07 -12.95 7.28
CA MET A 182 6.29 -14.24 6.62
C MET A 182 7.74 -14.33 6.11
N ALA A 183 8.25 -13.26 5.49
CA ALA A 183 9.63 -13.19 5.01
C ALA A 183 10.64 -13.38 6.17
N LEU A 184 10.44 -12.68 7.29
CA LEU A 184 11.30 -12.83 8.47
C LEU A 184 11.21 -14.23 9.09
N ARG A 185 10.03 -14.84 9.16
CA ARG A 185 9.88 -16.21 9.67
C ARG A 185 10.63 -17.21 8.78
N LYS A 186 10.58 -17.05 7.46
CA LYS A 186 11.31 -17.88 6.51
C LYS A 186 12.83 -17.71 6.67
N GLN A 187 13.30 -16.47 6.84
CA GLN A 187 14.73 -16.19 7.05
C GLN A 187 15.24 -16.74 8.39
N ASN A 188 14.46 -16.64 9.47
CA ASN A 188 14.85 -17.24 10.75
C ASN A 188 14.87 -18.76 10.68
N HIS A 189 13.97 -19.37 9.90
CA HIS A 189 13.98 -20.82 9.67
C HIS A 189 15.23 -21.26 8.89
N SER A 190 15.64 -20.54 7.84
CA SER A 190 16.87 -20.87 7.10
C SER A 190 18.11 -20.72 7.97
N VAL A 191 18.21 -19.65 8.76
CA VAL A 191 19.35 -19.43 9.68
C VAL A 191 19.42 -20.50 10.77
N ASN A 192 18.27 -20.96 11.30
CA ASN A 192 18.26 -22.05 12.30
C ASN A 192 18.65 -23.40 11.69
N LEU A 193 18.34 -23.65 10.42
CA LEU A 193 18.79 -24.86 9.71
C LEU A 193 20.30 -24.85 9.47
N GLU A 194 20.89 -23.71 9.08
CA GLU A 194 22.34 -23.57 8.89
C GLU A 194 23.15 -23.66 10.20
N LYS A 195 22.54 -23.32 11.34
CA LYS A 195 23.18 -23.42 12.67
C LYS A 195 23.00 -24.78 13.35
N GLY A 196 22.09 -25.60 12.84
CA GLY A 196 21.81 -26.95 13.34
C GLY A 196 22.38 -28.07 12.46
N ALA A 197 23.09 -27.72 11.39
CA ALA A 197 23.90 -28.60 10.54
C ALA A 197 25.39 -28.33 10.82
#